data_AF-D2I5T8-F1
#
_entry.id   AF-D2I5T8-F1
#
_cell.length_a   1.000
_cell.length_b   1.000
_cell.length_c   1.000
_cell.angle_alpha   90.00
_cell.angle_beta   90.00
_cell.angle_gamma   90.00
#
_symmetry.space_group_name_H-M   'P 1'
#
loop_
_entity.id
_entity.type
_entity.pdbx_description
1 polymer ?
#
loop_
_entity_poly.entity_id
_entity_poly.type
_entity_poly.pdbx_seq_one_letter_code
_entity_poly.pdbx_strand_id
1 'polypeptide(L)'
;GLKFEEIQERFGEEFFNICFDENERVLRAVGGTLQDFFNGFDALLEHIRTSFGKQAALESPSFLCKELPEGTLMLHYFHPHRTVGFAMPGMIKAAAKKIYRLDVAVEQVASEKLGSDASNPGNCGCLTFLIKECDDTNITKNLPQGTSQVPADLRISISTFCRAFPFHLMFDPHMSVLQLGEGLRKQLRCDTHKVLKFQDCFEIVSPRVHAAFERVLLRLSTPFVIRTKPEASGTEHKDKV
;
A
#
# COMPACT_ATOMS: atom_id res chain seq x y z
N GLY A 1 29.54 18.03 -20.98
CA GLY A 1 28.19 18.23 -20.44
C GLY A 1 27.95 17.19 -19.36
N LEU A 2 27.06 17.46 -18.41
CA LEU A 2 26.65 16.49 -17.38
C LEU A 2 25.87 15.33 -18.01
N LYS A 3 25.96 14.13 -17.43
CA LYS A 3 25.14 12.99 -17.84
C LYS A 3 23.69 13.19 -17.41
N PHE A 4 22.74 12.63 -18.14
CA PHE A 4 21.30 12.81 -17.88
C PHE A 4 20.90 12.28 -16.49
N GLU A 5 21.47 11.14 -16.10
CA GLU A 5 21.24 10.49 -14.81
C GLU A 5 21.75 11.38 -13.67
N GLU A 6 22.91 12.02 -13.84
CA GLU A 6 23.47 12.93 -12.83
C GLU A 6 22.58 14.16 -12.63
N ILE A 7 21.92 14.66 -13.69
CA ILE A 7 20.97 15.77 -13.59
C ILE A 7 19.72 15.33 -12.82
N GLN A 8 19.19 14.13 -13.09
CA GLN A 8 18.04 13.58 -12.38
C GLN A 8 18.29 13.44 -10.88
N GLU A 9 19.45 12.89 -10.53
CA GLU A 9 19.85 12.71 -9.14
C GLU A 9 20.00 14.05 -8.43
N ARG A 10 20.79 14.99 -8.97
CA ARG A 10 20.97 16.29 -8.30
C ARG A 10 19.70 17.10 -8.20
N PHE A 11 18.84 17.06 -9.23
CA PHE A 11 17.54 17.71 -9.18
C PHE A 11 16.66 17.11 -8.08
N GLY A 12 16.60 15.78 -7.99
CA GLY A 12 15.81 15.10 -6.98
C GLY A 12 16.30 15.33 -5.56
N GLU A 13 17.61 15.37 -5.36
CA GLU A 13 18.21 15.67 -4.06
C GLU A 13 17.84 17.07 -3.59
N GLU A 14 17.99 18.09 -4.45
CA GLU A 14 17.64 19.46 -4.06
C GLU A 14 16.15 19.67 -3.91
N PHE A 15 15.34 19.04 -4.76
CA PHE A 15 13.89 19.06 -4.60
C PHE A 15 13.46 18.50 -3.24
N PHE A 16 14.04 17.36 -2.84
CA PHE A 16 13.79 16.79 -1.52
C PHE A 16 14.28 17.70 -0.40
N ASN A 17 15.46 18.31 -0.54
CA ASN A 17 16.03 19.21 0.48
C ASN A 17 15.10 20.39 0.78
N ILE A 18 14.56 21.04 -0.25
CA ILE A 18 13.61 22.14 -0.09
C ILE A 18 12.37 21.66 0.69
N CYS A 19 11.78 20.52 0.29
CA CYS A 19 10.63 19.96 1.00
C CYS A 19 10.97 19.56 2.44
N PHE A 20 12.17 19.06 2.66
CA PHE A 20 12.65 18.59 3.95
C PHE A 20 12.83 19.74 4.94
N ASP A 21 13.43 20.84 4.51
CA ASP A 21 13.69 21.99 5.36
C ASP A 21 12.37 22.62 5.88
N GLU A 22 11.30 22.56 5.07
CA GLU A 22 9.97 23.03 5.47
C GLU A 22 9.18 22.00 6.32
N ASN A 23 9.36 20.70 6.09
CA ASN A 23 8.48 19.64 6.60
C ASN A 23 9.21 18.54 7.40
N GLU A 24 10.42 18.82 7.91
CA GLU A 24 11.32 17.84 8.54
C GLU A 24 10.60 16.96 9.58
N ARG A 25 9.83 17.56 10.48
CA ARG A 25 9.14 16.84 11.56
C ARG A 25 8.16 15.81 11.01
N VAL A 26 7.41 16.16 9.98
CA VAL A 26 6.42 15.26 9.36
C VAL A 26 7.16 14.13 8.64
N LEU A 27 8.16 14.46 7.82
CA LEU A 27 8.90 13.48 7.03
C LEU A 27 9.68 12.48 7.90
N ARG A 28 10.27 12.91 9.01
CA ARG A 28 10.94 12.00 9.97
C ARG A 28 9.96 11.09 10.72
N ALA A 29 8.69 11.47 10.84
CA ALA A 29 7.68 10.71 11.56
C ALA A 29 6.97 9.65 10.70
N VAL A 30 7.20 9.61 9.38
CA VAL A 30 6.48 8.72 8.46
C VAL A 30 6.81 7.24 8.70
N GLY A 31 8.07 6.90 9.00
CA GLY A 31 8.48 5.51 9.16
C GLY A 31 9.81 5.34 9.90
N GLY A 32 9.97 4.21 10.59
CA GLY A 32 11.19 3.89 11.35
C GLY A 32 12.37 3.44 10.49
N THR A 33 12.10 2.96 9.27
CA THR A 33 13.09 2.56 8.26
C THR A 33 12.78 3.22 6.91
N LEU A 34 13.72 3.15 5.96
CA LEU A 34 13.47 3.64 4.59
C LEU A 34 12.33 2.89 3.89
N GLN A 35 12.14 1.60 4.19
CA GLN A 35 11.00 0.83 3.69
C GLN A 35 9.68 1.36 4.26
N ASP A 36 9.63 1.56 5.59
CA ASP A 36 8.46 2.10 6.27
C ASP A 36 8.14 3.52 5.81
N PHE A 37 9.17 4.33 5.50
CA PHE A 37 8.99 5.68 4.96
C PHE A 37 8.11 5.66 3.72
N PHE A 38 8.46 4.85 2.72
CA PHE A 38 7.70 4.78 1.48
C PHE A 38 6.33 4.14 1.67
N ASN A 39 6.22 3.07 2.46
CA ASN A 39 4.94 2.41 2.71
C ASN A 39 4.00 3.27 3.58
N GLY A 40 4.52 4.08 4.49
CA GLY A 40 3.76 5.01 5.29
C GLY A 40 3.37 6.29 4.55
N PHE A 41 4.05 6.61 3.45
CA PHE A 41 3.84 7.86 2.71
C PHE A 41 2.45 7.93 2.07
N ASP A 42 1.88 6.80 1.65
CA ASP A 42 0.53 6.72 1.08
C ASP A 42 -0.54 7.23 2.06
N ALA A 43 -0.40 6.95 3.35
CA ALA A 43 -1.32 7.46 4.37
C ALA A 43 -1.25 8.99 4.49
N LEU A 44 -0.05 9.56 4.37
CA LEU A 44 0.16 11.01 4.35
C LEU A 44 -0.45 11.65 3.08
N LEU A 45 -0.22 11.05 1.92
CA LEU A 45 -0.80 11.50 0.65
C LEU A 45 -2.33 11.46 0.69
N GLU A 46 -2.91 10.41 1.26
CA GLU A 46 -4.35 10.27 1.42
C GLU A 46 -4.93 11.31 2.39
N HIS A 47 -4.24 11.58 3.51
CA HIS A 47 -4.63 12.61 4.45
C HIS A 47 -4.62 14.01 3.79
N ILE A 48 -3.58 14.34 3.03
CA ILE A 48 -3.48 15.59 2.27
C ILE A 48 -4.64 15.67 1.27
N ARG A 49 -4.86 14.61 0.48
CA ARG A 49 -5.91 14.58 -0.54
C ARG A 49 -7.30 14.89 0.03
N THR A 50 -7.63 14.25 1.15
CA THR A 50 -8.91 14.39 1.83
C THR A 50 -9.06 15.75 2.50
N SER A 51 -8.01 16.26 3.16
CA SER A 51 -7.99 17.58 3.80
C SER A 51 -8.16 18.74 2.82
N PHE A 52 -7.69 18.62 1.58
CA PHE A 52 -7.83 19.66 0.54
C PHE A 52 -9.06 19.49 -0.37
N GLY A 53 -10.00 18.61 -0.03
CA GLY A 53 -11.27 18.45 -0.74
C GLY A 53 -11.15 17.99 -2.21
N LYS A 54 -10.00 17.42 -2.60
CA LYS A 54 -9.81 16.90 -3.96
C LYS A 54 -10.60 15.60 -4.12
N GLN A 55 -11.44 15.53 -5.15
CA GLN A 55 -12.23 14.32 -5.45
C GLN A 55 -11.31 13.14 -5.81
N ALA A 56 -11.68 11.94 -5.36
CA ALA A 56 -11.03 10.65 -5.66
C ALA A 56 -11.22 10.19 -7.13
N ALA A 57 -11.37 11.12 -8.08
CA ALA A 57 -11.68 10.84 -9.47
C ALA A 57 -10.46 10.38 -10.28
N LEU A 58 -9.23 10.69 -9.84
CA LEU A 58 -7.98 10.30 -10.48
C LEU A 58 -7.21 9.30 -9.62
N GLU A 59 -6.63 8.29 -10.27
CA GLU A 59 -5.67 7.39 -9.62
C GLU A 59 -4.55 8.23 -9.00
N SER A 60 -4.40 8.14 -7.68
CA SER A 60 -3.46 8.96 -6.94
C SER A 60 -2.07 8.30 -6.96
N PRO A 61 -0.98 9.09 -6.88
CA PRO A 61 0.35 8.53 -6.74
C PRO A 61 0.41 7.66 -5.49
N SER A 62 1.05 6.49 -5.58
CA SER A 62 1.19 5.57 -4.44
C SER A 62 2.50 4.79 -4.50
N PHE A 63 2.95 4.30 -3.34
CA PHE A 63 4.21 3.61 -3.17
C PHE A 63 4.03 2.20 -2.60
N LEU A 64 4.83 1.27 -3.09
CA LEU A 64 4.96 -0.06 -2.51
C LEU A 64 6.44 -0.42 -2.43
N CYS A 65 6.98 -0.52 -1.22
CA CYS A 65 8.36 -0.86 -0.96
C CYS A 65 8.46 -2.25 -0.32
N LYS A 66 9.12 -3.17 -1.01
CA LYS A 66 9.36 -4.54 -0.55
C LYS A 66 10.85 -4.75 -0.34
N GLU A 67 11.20 -5.42 0.74
CA GLU A 67 12.54 -5.97 0.91
C GLU A 67 12.64 -7.27 0.10
N LEU A 68 13.63 -7.34 -0.79
CA LEU A 68 14.03 -8.53 -1.51
C LEU A 68 15.03 -9.33 -0.65
N PRO A 69 15.35 -10.57 -1.06
CA PRO A 69 16.51 -11.26 -0.51
C PRO A 69 17.77 -10.37 -0.54
N GLU A 70 18.73 -10.66 0.33
CA GLU A 70 19.97 -9.88 0.49
C GLU A 70 19.78 -8.43 1.01
N GLY A 71 18.57 -8.03 1.42
CA GLY A 71 18.31 -6.71 2.02
C GLY A 71 18.16 -5.57 1.01
N THR A 72 18.13 -5.87 -0.29
CA THR A 72 17.83 -4.89 -1.34
C THR A 72 16.37 -4.46 -1.26
N LEU A 73 16.07 -3.16 -1.35
CA LEU A 73 14.69 -2.69 -1.43
C LEU A 73 14.25 -2.54 -2.88
N MET A 74 13.02 -2.97 -3.17
CA MET A 74 12.34 -2.74 -4.43
C MET A 74 11.16 -1.80 -4.20
N LEU A 75 11.26 -0.58 -4.73
CA LEU A 75 10.24 0.45 -4.62
C LEU A 75 9.47 0.56 -5.94
N HIS A 76 8.17 0.31 -5.89
CA HIS A 76 7.23 0.65 -6.95
C HIS A 76 6.57 2.00 -6.68
N TYR A 77 6.57 2.87 -7.68
CA TYR A 77 5.89 4.17 -7.68
C TYR A 77 4.81 4.18 -8.77
N PHE A 78 3.55 4.08 -8.36
CA PHE A 78 2.39 4.00 -9.24
C PHE A 78 1.82 5.39 -9.53
N HIS A 79 1.34 5.60 -10.76
CA HIS A 79 0.77 6.86 -11.26
C HIS A 79 1.67 8.07 -10.98
N PRO A 80 2.95 8.00 -11.40
CA PRO A 80 3.91 9.05 -11.09
C PRO A 80 3.49 10.38 -11.72
N HIS A 81 3.54 11.46 -10.94
CA HIS A 81 3.55 12.79 -11.54
C HIS A 81 4.87 12.95 -12.31
N ARG A 82 4.84 13.38 -13.58
CA ARG A 82 6.01 13.38 -14.49
C ARG A 82 7.27 13.98 -13.85
N THR A 83 7.14 15.13 -13.20
CA THR A 83 8.25 15.82 -12.52
C THR A 83 8.75 15.06 -11.30
N VAL A 84 7.85 14.47 -10.52
CA VAL A 84 8.23 13.70 -9.32
C VAL A 84 8.90 12.40 -9.73
N GLY A 85 8.34 11.70 -10.72
CA GLY A 85 8.94 10.51 -11.31
C GLY A 85 10.36 10.74 -11.83
N PHE A 86 10.60 11.89 -12.47
CA PHE A 86 11.94 12.31 -12.90
C PHE A 86 12.90 12.54 -11.72
N ALA A 87 12.40 13.12 -10.62
CA ALA A 87 13.16 13.44 -9.41
C ALA A 87 13.38 12.25 -8.47
N MET A 88 12.61 11.17 -8.60
CA MET A 88 12.60 10.06 -7.64
C MET A 88 13.98 9.49 -7.29
N PRO A 89 14.91 9.26 -8.24
CA PRO A 89 16.23 8.72 -7.90
C PRO A 89 16.97 9.57 -6.84
N GLY A 90 17.00 10.89 -7.04
CA GLY A 90 17.61 11.82 -6.09
C GLY A 90 16.83 11.96 -4.79
N MET A 91 15.50 11.97 -4.86
CA MET A 91 14.65 12.03 -3.66
C MET A 91 14.85 10.81 -2.75
N ILE A 92 14.98 9.61 -3.33
CA ILE A 92 15.27 8.38 -2.58
C ILE A 92 16.61 8.50 -1.86
N LYS A 93 17.68 8.89 -2.58
CA LYS A 93 19.02 9.07 -2.00
C LYS A 93 19.02 10.11 -0.88
N ALA A 94 18.38 11.26 -1.10
CA ALA A 94 18.29 12.33 -0.11
C ALA A 94 17.52 11.91 1.14
N ALA A 95 16.39 11.21 1.00
CA ALA A 95 15.63 10.68 2.12
C ALA A 95 16.44 9.66 2.93
N ALA A 96 17.06 8.69 2.26
CA ALA A 96 17.93 7.69 2.87
C ALA A 96 19.04 8.34 3.71
N LYS A 97 19.71 9.35 3.13
CA LYS A 97 20.82 10.05 3.76
C LYS A 97 20.39 10.97 4.90
N LYS A 98 19.42 11.87 4.69
CA LYS A 98 19.02 12.88 5.68
C LYS A 98 18.19 12.30 6.84
N ILE A 99 17.34 11.32 6.57
CA ILE A 99 16.44 10.75 7.58
C ILE A 99 17.10 9.57 8.28
N TYR A 100 17.65 8.63 7.51
CA TYR A 100 18.10 7.34 8.02
C TYR A 100 19.62 7.20 8.11
N ARG A 101 20.38 8.19 7.63
CA ARG A 101 21.86 8.17 7.59
C ARG A 101 22.41 6.97 6.81
N LEU A 102 21.71 6.61 5.73
CA LEU A 102 22.09 5.54 4.83
C LEU A 102 22.63 6.14 3.52
N ASP A 103 23.80 5.69 3.06
CA ASP A 103 24.26 5.95 1.71
C ASP A 103 23.80 4.79 0.81
N VAL A 104 23.00 5.10 -0.20
CA VAL A 104 22.34 4.11 -1.06
C VAL A 104 22.61 4.36 -2.54
N ALA A 105 22.76 3.27 -3.30
CA ALA A 105 22.68 3.25 -4.75
C ALA A 105 21.23 3.02 -5.18
N VAL A 106 20.78 3.75 -6.20
CA VAL A 106 19.42 3.65 -6.74
C VAL A 106 19.51 3.37 -8.22
N GLU A 107 18.87 2.29 -8.67
CA GLU A 107 18.79 1.90 -10.07
C GLU A 107 17.33 1.82 -10.50
N GLN A 108 16.96 2.53 -11.56
CA GLN A 108 15.62 2.40 -12.13
C GLN A 108 15.58 1.19 -13.07
N VAL A 109 14.67 0.26 -12.81
CA VAL A 109 14.44 -0.91 -13.67
C VAL A 109 13.28 -0.66 -14.63
N ALA A 110 13.26 -1.40 -15.75
CA ALA A 110 12.24 -1.24 -16.78
C ALA A 110 10.83 -1.47 -16.20
N SER A 111 9.92 -0.55 -16.52
CA SER A 111 8.52 -0.63 -16.11
C SER A 111 7.80 -1.76 -16.83
N GLU A 112 7.27 -2.74 -16.10
CA GLU A 112 6.25 -3.63 -16.65
C GLU A 112 4.98 -2.81 -16.89
N LYS A 113 4.49 -2.79 -18.13
CA LYS A 113 3.18 -2.21 -18.45
C LYS A 113 2.12 -3.04 -17.73
N LEU A 114 1.66 -2.54 -16.59
CA LEU A 114 0.70 -3.24 -15.75
C LEU A 114 -0.72 -3.12 -16.33
N GLY A 115 -1.04 -3.96 -17.32
CA GLY A 115 -2.40 -4.17 -17.81
C GLY A 115 -2.69 -3.52 -19.17
N SER A 116 -3.12 -4.37 -20.11
CA SER A 116 -3.66 -4.05 -21.41
C SER A 116 -5.17 -3.81 -21.32
N ASP A 117 -5.62 -2.71 -20.71
CA ASP A 117 -7.02 -2.26 -20.86
C ASP A 117 -7.04 -1.02 -21.76
N ALA A 118 -7.28 -1.27 -23.06
CA ALA A 118 -7.24 -0.30 -24.14
C ALA A 118 -8.42 0.71 -24.15
N SER A 119 -9.12 0.91 -23.04
CA SER A 119 -10.31 1.78 -22.97
C SER A 119 -10.09 3.09 -22.21
N ASN A 120 -8.94 3.33 -21.59
CA ASN A 120 -8.59 4.62 -20.97
C ASN A 120 -7.15 5.04 -21.35
N PRO A 121 -6.95 6.11 -22.14
CA PRO A 121 -5.62 6.61 -22.50
C PRO A 121 -4.95 7.41 -21.36
N GLY A 122 -5.48 7.35 -20.14
CA GLY A 122 -4.88 7.92 -18.93
C GLY A 122 -3.74 7.05 -18.41
N ASN A 123 -2.60 7.09 -19.09
CA ASN A 123 -1.23 6.86 -18.58
C ASN A 123 -1.09 6.28 -17.15
N CYS A 124 -1.40 5.00 -16.94
CA CYS A 124 -1.07 4.30 -15.69
C CYS A 124 0.39 3.82 -15.75
N GLY A 125 1.33 4.74 -15.52
CA GLY A 125 2.75 4.40 -15.39
C GLY A 125 3.08 3.80 -14.02
N CYS A 126 4.00 2.84 -13.98
CA CYS A 126 4.62 2.36 -12.74
C CYS A 126 6.14 2.48 -12.90
N LEU A 127 6.82 3.26 -12.06
CA LEU A 127 8.28 3.26 -12.04
C LEU A 127 8.74 2.30 -10.95
N THR A 128 9.78 1.51 -11.23
CA THR A 128 10.35 0.60 -10.23
C THR A 128 11.82 0.94 -10.03
N PHE A 129 12.24 1.00 -8.77
CA PHE A 129 13.60 1.32 -8.36
C PHE A 129 14.14 0.23 -7.44
N LEU A 130 15.36 -0.22 -7.71
CA LEU A 130 16.14 -1.04 -6.79
C LEU A 130 17.04 -0.12 -5.96
N ILE A 131 17.01 -0.29 -4.64
CA ILE A 131 17.74 0.52 -3.68
C ILE A 131 18.65 -0.41 -2.88
N LYS A 132 19.96 -0.18 -2.97
CA LYS A 132 20.98 -0.98 -2.30
C LYS A 132 21.81 -0.08 -1.39
N GLU A 133 22.05 -0.50 -0.16
CA GLU A 133 22.96 0.20 0.74
C GLU A 133 24.41 0.02 0.25
N CYS A 134 25.20 1.09 0.26
CA CYS A 134 26.56 1.08 -0.26
C CYS A 134 27.58 0.51 0.75
N ASP A 135 27.33 0.65 2.05
CA ASP A 135 28.19 0.13 3.09
C ASP A 135 27.60 -1.16 3.68
N ASP A 136 28.26 -2.29 3.40
CA ASP A 136 28.03 -3.59 4.05
C ASP A 136 28.51 -3.56 5.51
N THR A 137 28.02 -2.63 6.32
CA THR A 137 27.97 -2.90 7.75
C THR A 137 26.94 -4.01 7.91
N ASN A 138 27.43 -5.24 8.02
CA ASN A 138 26.71 -6.42 8.49
C ASN A 138 26.22 -6.17 9.92
N ILE A 139 25.37 -5.17 10.12
CA ILE A 139 24.38 -5.21 11.17
C ILE A 139 23.49 -6.34 10.71
N THR A 140 23.74 -7.52 11.25
CA THR A 140 22.75 -8.58 11.33
C THR A 140 21.50 -7.92 11.88
N LYS A 141 20.62 -7.44 11.00
CA LYS A 141 19.25 -7.15 11.34
C LYS A 141 18.77 -8.50 11.82
N ASN A 142 18.69 -8.66 13.15
CA ASN A 142 18.04 -9.79 13.76
C ASN A 142 16.64 -9.77 13.18
N LEU A 143 16.43 -10.49 12.09
CA LEU A 143 15.14 -10.62 11.48
C LEU A 143 14.28 -11.15 12.62
N PRO A 144 13.23 -10.44 13.05
CA PRO A 144 12.33 -11.01 14.03
C PRO A 144 11.95 -12.38 13.50
N GLN A 145 12.22 -13.43 14.29
CA GLN A 145 11.86 -14.79 13.95
C GLN A 145 10.43 -14.73 13.42
N GLY A 146 10.25 -15.17 12.17
CA GLY A 146 9.00 -15.01 11.44
C GLY A 146 7.82 -15.51 12.28
N THR A 147 6.63 -15.00 11.97
CA THR A 147 5.42 -15.48 12.62
C THR A 147 5.33 -17.00 12.49
N SER A 148 4.96 -17.67 13.58
CA SER A 148 4.83 -19.12 13.56
C SER A 148 3.80 -19.55 12.51
N GLN A 149 4.13 -20.64 11.82
CA GLN A 149 3.26 -21.31 10.86
C GLN A 149 2.50 -22.49 11.48
N VAL A 150 2.63 -22.70 12.80
CA VAL A 150 2.00 -23.81 13.52
C VAL A 150 0.76 -23.29 14.27
N PRO A 151 -0.46 -23.61 13.83
CA PRO A 151 -1.68 -23.08 14.48
C PRO A 151 -1.78 -23.38 15.98
N ALA A 152 -1.12 -24.45 16.46
CA ALA A 152 -1.15 -24.88 17.84
C ALA A 152 -0.37 -23.97 18.81
N ASP A 153 0.54 -23.13 18.33
CA ASP A 153 1.31 -22.22 19.20
C ASP A 153 0.73 -20.80 19.27
N LEU A 154 -0.40 -20.58 18.59
CA LEU A 154 -1.15 -19.33 18.67
C LEU A 154 -1.56 -19.07 20.13
N ARG A 155 -1.07 -17.95 20.67
CA ARG A 155 -1.36 -17.53 22.06
C ARG A 155 -2.80 -17.07 22.27
N ILE A 156 -3.51 -16.80 21.18
CA ILE A 156 -4.90 -16.35 21.19
C ILE A 156 -5.74 -17.28 20.31
N SER A 157 -6.90 -17.69 20.81
CA SER A 157 -7.84 -18.44 19.98
C SER A 157 -8.44 -17.55 18.90
N ILE A 158 -8.87 -18.15 17.78
CA ILE A 158 -9.60 -17.44 16.71
C ILE A 158 -10.85 -16.76 17.27
N SER A 159 -11.58 -17.43 18.16
CA SER A 159 -12.78 -16.85 18.82
C SER A 159 -12.44 -15.57 19.59
N THR A 160 -11.35 -15.58 20.37
CA THR A 160 -10.87 -14.40 21.09
C THR A 160 -10.49 -13.28 20.13
N PHE A 161 -9.77 -13.59 19.05
CA PHE A 161 -9.39 -12.61 18.03
C PHE A 161 -10.61 -11.97 17.35
N CYS A 162 -11.61 -12.77 16.94
CA CYS A 162 -12.83 -12.26 16.30
C CYS A 162 -13.68 -11.38 17.21
N ARG A 163 -13.59 -11.57 18.52
CA ARG A 163 -14.24 -10.74 19.54
C ARG A 163 -13.48 -9.43 19.79
N ALA A 164 -12.15 -9.50 19.85
CA ALA A 164 -11.29 -8.34 20.06
C ALA A 164 -11.30 -7.39 18.85
N PHE A 165 -11.36 -7.93 17.63
CA PHE A 165 -11.42 -7.17 16.38
C PHE A 165 -12.75 -7.41 15.68
N PRO A 166 -13.85 -6.76 16.10
CA PRO A 166 -15.19 -7.05 15.58
C PRO A 166 -15.37 -6.68 14.10
N PHE A 167 -14.52 -5.79 13.57
CA PHE A 167 -14.54 -5.32 12.18
C PHE A 167 -13.25 -5.68 11.45
N HIS A 168 -12.96 -6.98 11.33
CA HIS A 168 -11.88 -7.49 10.49
C HIS A 168 -12.42 -8.47 9.43
N LEU A 169 -11.69 -8.59 8.33
CA LEU A 169 -12.02 -9.43 7.19
C LEU A 169 -10.75 -10.11 6.70
N MET A 170 -10.80 -11.43 6.48
CA MET A 170 -9.74 -12.19 5.84
C MET A 170 -10.30 -12.94 4.63
N PHE A 171 -9.58 -12.95 3.52
CA PHE A 171 -9.96 -13.65 2.30
C PHE A 171 -8.75 -14.26 1.61
N ASP A 172 -9.01 -15.28 0.80
CA ASP A 172 -8.00 -16.01 0.03
C ASP A 172 -7.69 -15.34 -1.33
N PRO A 173 -6.71 -15.85 -2.10
CA PRO A 173 -6.43 -15.36 -3.45
C PRO A 173 -7.59 -15.44 -4.44
N HIS A 174 -8.59 -16.28 -4.18
CA HIS A 174 -9.81 -16.41 -4.97
C HIS A 174 -10.95 -15.49 -4.50
N MET A 175 -10.62 -14.48 -3.66
CA MET A 175 -11.56 -13.55 -3.06
C MET A 175 -12.67 -14.25 -2.25
N SER A 176 -12.41 -15.46 -1.72
CA SER A 176 -13.30 -16.16 -0.80
C SER A 176 -13.05 -15.68 0.62
N VAL A 177 -14.09 -15.28 1.34
CA VAL A 177 -14.00 -14.85 2.73
C VAL A 177 -13.71 -16.06 3.61
N LEU A 178 -12.59 -16.02 4.31
CA LEU A 178 -12.13 -17.07 5.24
C LEU A 178 -12.53 -16.76 6.69
N GLN A 179 -12.49 -15.49 7.08
CA GLN A 179 -12.74 -15.09 8.46
C GLN A 179 -13.38 -13.70 8.52
N LEU A 180 -14.33 -13.54 9.44
CA LEU A 180 -14.99 -12.28 9.77
C LEU A 180 -14.95 -12.03 11.28
N GLY A 181 -14.76 -10.77 11.64
CA GLY A 181 -15.01 -10.29 12.99
C GLY A 181 -16.46 -10.47 13.40
N GLU A 182 -16.71 -10.59 14.69
CA GLU A 182 -18.07 -10.89 15.18
C GLU A 182 -19.08 -9.78 14.83
N GLY A 183 -18.62 -8.52 14.79
CA GLY A 183 -19.44 -7.37 14.38
C GLY A 183 -19.89 -7.48 12.92
N LEU A 184 -18.95 -7.70 11.99
CA LEU A 184 -19.27 -7.87 10.57
C LEU A 184 -20.14 -9.11 10.32
N ARG A 185 -19.86 -10.22 11.00
CA ARG A 185 -20.67 -11.44 10.89
C ARG A 185 -22.12 -11.22 11.30
N LYS A 186 -22.36 -10.49 12.39
CA LYS A 186 -23.72 -10.12 12.84
C LYS A 186 -24.42 -9.20 11.84
N GLN A 187 -23.68 -8.24 11.28
CA GLN A 187 -24.23 -7.29 10.31
C GLN A 187 -24.62 -7.95 8.98
N LEU A 188 -23.83 -8.90 8.48
CA LEU A 188 -24.07 -9.57 7.20
C LEU A 188 -25.05 -10.74 7.27
N ARG A 189 -25.56 -11.09 8.47
CA ARG A 189 -26.51 -12.20 8.70
C ARG A 189 -26.13 -13.50 7.98
N CYS A 190 -24.84 -13.78 7.85
CA CYS A 190 -24.37 -14.87 7.01
C CYS A 190 -24.66 -16.24 7.61
N ASP A 191 -25.24 -17.13 6.81
CA ASP A 191 -25.38 -18.55 7.14
C ASP A 191 -24.01 -19.20 7.32
N THR A 192 -23.87 -20.03 8.36
CA THR A 192 -22.58 -20.63 8.76
C THR A 192 -22.05 -21.65 7.74
N HIS A 193 -22.87 -22.07 6.76
CA HIS A 193 -22.56 -23.14 5.82
C HIS A 193 -22.30 -22.67 4.37
N LYS A 194 -22.38 -21.37 4.09
CA LYS A 194 -22.17 -20.85 2.74
C LYS A 194 -20.77 -20.27 2.59
N VAL A 195 -20.06 -20.68 1.53
CA VAL A 195 -18.82 -20.00 1.12
C VAL A 195 -19.20 -18.61 0.61
N LEU A 196 -18.69 -17.57 1.28
CA LEU A 196 -18.96 -16.18 0.92
C LEU A 196 -17.85 -15.67 0.00
N LYS A 197 -18.22 -15.03 -1.11
CA LYS A 197 -17.27 -14.28 -1.94
C LYS A 197 -17.26 -12.82 -1.51
N PHE A 198 -16.07 -12.20 -1.52
CA PHE A 198 -15.88 -10.81 -1.14
C PHE A 198 -16.86 -9.89 -1.89
N GLN A 199 -16.95 -10.05 -3.22
CA GLN A 199 -17.76 -9.22 -4.09
C GLN A 199 -19.27 -9.31 -3.86
N ASP A 200 -19.75 -10.35 -3.19
CA ASP A 200 -21.17 -10.52 -2.87
C ASP A 200 -21.54 -9.68 -1.63
N CYS A 201 -20.60 -9.53 -0.69
CA CYS A 201 -20.85 -8.89 0.61
C CYS A 201 -20.23 -7.51 0.73
N PHE A 202 -19.20 -7.20 -0.07
CA PHE A 202 -18.35 -6.04 0.10
C PHE A 202 -18.03 -5.34 -1.22
N GLU A 203 -17.71 -4.07 -1.12
CA GLU A 203 -17.14 -3.26 -2.19
C GLU A 203 -15.98 -2.42 -1.66
N ILE A 204 -14.94 -2.26 -2.48
CA ILE A 204 -13.83 -1.35 -2.18
C ILE A 204 -14.24 0.04 -2.67
N VAL A 205 -14.39 0.98 -1.75
CA VAL A 205 -14.77 2.38 -2.03
C VAL A 205 -13.52 3.22 -2.31
N SER A 206 -12.43 2.97 -1.58
CA SER A 206 -11.14 3.64 -1.76
C SER A 206 -10.00 2.68 -1.46
N PRO A 207 -8.88 2.72 -2.20
CA PRO A 207 -8.75 3.36 -3.52
C PRO A 207 -9.72 2.72 -4.53
N ARG A 208 -10.05 3.41 -5.64
CA ARG A 208 -10.91 2.86 -6.71
C ARG A 208 -10.14 1.78 -7.48
N VAL A 209 -10.13 0.56 -6.94
CA VAL A 209 -9.51 -0.61 -7.55
C VAL A 209 -10.54 -1.72 -7.73
N HIS A 210 -10.36 -2.52 -8.77
CA HIS A 210 -11.15 -3.74 -8.92
C HIS A 210 -10.89 -4.68 -7.74
N ALA A 211 -11.95 -5.32 -7.23
CA ALA A 211 -11.86 -6.29 -6.13
C ALA A 211 -11.25 -7.62 -6.63
N ALA A 212 -9.95 -7.61 -6.91
CA ALA A 212 -9.15 -8.78 -7.25
C ALA A 212 -7.90 -8.82 -6.36
N PHE A 213 -7.49 -10.03 -5.96
CA PHE A 213 -6.43 -10.21 -4.97
C PHE A 213 -5.12 -9.52 -5.35
N GLU A 214 -4.67 -9.73 -6.59
CA GLU A 214 -3.46 -9.11 -7.12
C GLU A 214 -3.52 -7.57 -7.11
N ARG A 215 -4.71 -6.99 -7.36
CA ARG A 215 -4.92 -5.54 -7.34
C ARG A 215 -4.86 -4.97 -5.93
N VAL A 216 -5.35 -5.72 -4.94
CA VAL A 216 -5.21 -5.37 -3.52
C VAL A 216 -3.73 -5.42 -3.10
N LEU A 217 -2.98 -6.44 -3.53
CA LEU A 217 -1.55 -6.57 -3.21
C LEU A 217 -0.69 -5.40 -3.74
N LEU A 218 -1.10 -4.75 -4.82
CA LEU A 218 -0.42 -3.59 -5.39
C LEU A 218 -0.68 -2.28 -4.63
N ARG A 219 -1.57 -2.29 -3.63
CA ARG A 219 -2.00 -1.12 -2.86
C ARG A 219 -1.97 -1.36 -1.36
N LEU A 220 -1.21 -2.37 -0.88
CA LEU A 220 -1.16 -2.72 0.54
C LEU A 220 -0.77 -1.56 1.47
N SER A 221 0.04 -0.64 0.97
CA SER A 221 0.48 0.56 1.68
C SER A 221 -0.59 1.66 1.71
N THR A 222 -1.60 1.59 0.85
CA THR A 222 -2.69 2.55 0.78
C THR A 222 -3.85 2.16 1.71
N PRO A 223 -4.40 3.09 2.50
CA PRO A 223 -5.59 2.81 3.31
C PRO A 223 -6.80 2.40 2.46
N PHE A 224 -7.40 1.25 2.78
CA PHE A 224 -8.63 0.79 2.14
C PHE A 224 -9.87 1.23 2.92
N VAL A 225 -10.88 1.70 2.19
CA VAL A 225 -12.24 1.87 2.69
C VAL A 225 -13.10 0.82 2.03
N ILE A 226 -13.58 -0.14 2.81
CA ILE A 226 -14.44 -1.23 2.36
C ILE A 226 -15.83 -1.00 2.92
N ARG A 227 -16.84 -1.06 2.06
CA ARG A 227 -18.24 -0.94 2.44
C ARG A 227 -18.92 -2.30 2.34
N THR A 228 -19.82 -2.59 3.26
CA THR A 228 -20.75 -3.73 3.16
C THR A 228 -21.86 -3.40 2.17
N LYS A 229 -22.16 -4.32 1.25
CA LYS A 229 -23.30 -4.18 0.35
C LYS A 229 -24.59 -4.39 1.14
N PRO A 230 -25.63 -3.56 0.93
CA PRO A 230 -26.96 -3.86 1.46
C PRO A 230 -27.40 -5.23 0.93
N GLU A 231 -28.06 -6.04 1.77
CA GLU A 231 -28.75 -7.23 1.26
C GLU A 231 -29.68 -6.80 0.13
N ALA A 232 -29.62 -7.49 -1.01
CA ALA A 232 -30.68 -7.41 -2.01
C ALA A 232 -31.92 -8.15 -1.47
N SER A 233 -32.47 -7.70 -0.34
CA SER A 233 -33.73 -8.21 0.20
C SER A 233 -34.87 -7.58 -0.58
N GLY A 234 -35.08 -8.09 -1.80
CA GLY A 234 -36.40 -8.11 -2.40
C GLY A 234 -37.28 -9.06 -1.60
N THR A 235 -37.90 -8.56 -0.54
CA THR A 235 -39.10 -9.15 0.05
C THR A 235 -40.08 -8.01 0.26
N GLU A 236 -41.04 -7.93 -0.66
CA GLU A 236 -42.24 -7.13 -0.53
C GLU A 236 -42.82 -7.34 0.88
N HIS A 237 -42.89 -6.27 1.66
CA HIS A 237 -43.75 -6.22 2.83
C HIS A 237 -45.19 -6.18 2.32
N LYS A 238 -45.75 -7.34 1.95
CA LYS A 238 -47.20 -7.51 1.86
C LYS A 238 -47.70 -7.78 3.27
N ASP A 239 -47.89 -6.70 4.02
CA ASP A 239 -48.81 -6.73 5.15
C ASP A 239 -50.20 -7.05 4.58
N LYS A 240 -50.68 -8.24 4.93
CA LYS A 240 -52.08 -8.61 4.74
C LYS A 240 -52.92 -7.80 5.73
N VAL A 241 -54.01 -7.28 5.17
CA VAL A 241 -55.18 -6.66 5.81
C VAL A 241 -55.56 -7.33 7.13
#